data_AF-A0A845XP52-F1
#
_entry.id   AF-A0A845XP52-F1
#
_cell.length_a   1.000
_cell.length_b   1.000
_cell.length_c   1.000
_cell.angle_alpha   90.00
_cell.angle_beta   90.00
_cell.angle_gamma   90.00
#
_symmetry.space_group_name_H-M   'P 1'
#
loop_
_entity.id
_entity.type
_entity.pdbx_description
1 polymer ?
#
loop_
_entity_poly.entity_id
_entity_poly.type
_entity_poly.pdbx_seq_one_letter_code
_entity_poly.pdbx_strand_id
1 'polypeptide(L)' 'ILDVAEQEGVPLPSGCRMGACGACKRKLIEGKVEYDEQPDALEDEERQQGMILTCVARPVGRVVVSA' A
#
# COMPACT_ATOMS: atom_id res chain seq x y z
N ILE A 1 -2.95 5.68 2.34
CA ILE A 1 -2.01 6.20 1.30
C ILE A 1 -2.77 6.44 0.00
N LEU A 2 -3.53 5.46 -0.47
CA LEU A 2 -4.35 5.57 -1.67
C LEU A 2 -5.28 6.80 -1.67
N ASP A 3 -5.99 7.06 -0.57
CA ASP A 3 -6.94 8.19 -0.50
C ASP A 3 -6.27 9.55 -0.74
N VAL A 4 -5.07 9.75 -0.17
CA VAL A 4 -4.29 10.97 -0.38
C VAL A 4 -3.83 11.07 -1.84
N ALA A 5 -3.37 9.95 -2.43
CA ALA A 5 -2.99 9.93 -3.84
C ALA A 5 -4.17 10.31 -4.75
N GLU A 6 -5.37 9.78 -4.48
CA GLU A 6 -6.59 10.12 -5.23
C GLU A 6 -6.98 11.60 -5.07
N GLN A 7 -6.88 12.15 -3.85
CA GLN A 7 -7.16 13.56 -3.58
C GLN A 7 -6.20 14.51 -4.30
N GLU A 8 -4.92 14.14 -4.40
CA GLU A 8 -3.90 14.90 -5.10
C GLU A 8 -3.86 14.62 -6.62
N GLY A 9 -4.76 13.78 -7.13
CA GLY A 9 -4.82 13.44 -8.56
C GLY A 9 -3.68 12.53 -9.04
N VAL A 10 -3.01 11.82 -8.14
CA VAL A 10 -1.97 10.83 -8.45
C VAL A 10 -2.64 9.47 -8.70
N PRO A 11 -2.62 8.95 -9.94
CA PRO A 11 -3.31 7.71 -10.27
C PRO A 11 -2.54 6.52 -9.68
N LEU A 12 -3.15 5.86 -8.69
CA LEU A 12 -2.73 4.56 -8.20
C LEU A 12 -3.81 3.53 -8.52
N PRO A 13 -3.46 2.35 -9.08
CA PRO A 13 -4.44 1.30 -9.33
C PRO A 13 -5.05 0.85 -8.01
N SER A 14 -6.36 0.65 -8.02
CA SER A 14 -7.11 0.18 -6.86
C SER A 14 -8.26 -0.72 -7.29
N GLY A 15 -8.78 -1.51 -6.36
CA GLY A 15 -9.84 -2.48 -6.59
C GLY A 15 -10.75 -2.58 -5.36
N CYS A 16 -10.65 -3.66 -4.60
CA CYS A 16 -11.53 -3.93 -3.45
C CYS A 16 -11.41 -2.97 -2.25
N ARG A 17 -10.31 -2.20 -2.14
CA ARG A 17 -9.98 -1.31 -1.00
C ARG A 17 -9.98 -1.93 0.41
N MET A 18 -10.07 -3.25 0.51
CA MET A 18 -10.12 -4.00 1.77
C MET A 18 -8.91 -4.95 1.96
N GLY A 19 -7.86 -4.79 1.17
CA GLY A 19 -6.65 -5.63 1.27
C GLY A 19 -6.76 -7.03 0.65
N ALA A 20 -7.89 -7.36 0.00
CA ALA A 20 -8.18 -8.72 -0.50
C ALA A 20 -7.80 -9.00 -1.97
N CYS A 21 -7.68 -7.98 -2.82
CA CYS A 21 -7.49 -8.20 -4.28
C CYS A 21 -6.07 -7.92 -4.81
N GLY A 22 -5.21 -7.25 -4.03
CA GLY A 22 -3.85 -6.92 -4.46
C GLY A 22 -3.71 -5.83 -5.55
N ALA A 23 -4.81 -5.29 -6.10
CA ALA A 23 -4.74 -4.24 -7.14
C ALA A 23 -4.00 -2.97 -6.68
N CYS A 24 -4.07 -2.66 -5.38
CA CYS A 24 -3.41 -1.50 -4.77
C CYS A 24 -1.95 -1.76 -4.35
N LYS A 25 -1.32 -2.84 -4.86
CA LYS A 25 0.02 -3.26 -4.49
C LYS A 25 1.09 -2.36 -5.12
N ARG A 26 1.99 -1.86 -4.27
CA ARG A 26 3.11 -0.99 -4.64
C ARG A 26 4.34 -1.31 -3.81
N LYS A 27 5.51 -0.94 -4.32
CA LYS A 27 6.76 -1.09 -3.58
C LYS A 27 6.97 0.12 -2.67
N LEU A 28 7.30 -0.14 -1.41
CA LEU A 28 7.80 0.86 -0.47
C LEU A 28 9.28 1.11 -0.77
N ILE A 29 9.58 2.33 -1.20
CA ILE A 29 10.95 2.78 -1.53
C ILE A 29 11.63 3.30 -0.27
N GLU A 30 10.90 4.03 0.58
CA GLU A 30 11.44 4.62 1.81
C GLU A 30 10.34 4.76 2.88
N GLY A 31 10.74 4.71 4.15
CA GLY A 31 9.86 4.89 5.30
C GLY A 31 9.31 3.58 5.85
N LYS A 32 8.21 3.67 6.61
CA LYS A 32 7.54 2.51 7.23
C LYS A 32 6.02 2.64 7.09
N VAL A 33 5.36 1.51 6.90
CA VAL A 33 3.90 1.41 6.98
C VAL A 33 3.50 0.35 8.01
N GLU A 34 2.31 0.51 8.55
CA GLU A 34 1.66 -0.43 9.46
C GLU A 34 0.26 -0.77 8.93
N TYR A 35 -0.25 -1.91 9.38
CA TYR A 35 -1.58 -2.40 9.07
C TYR A 35 -2.30 -2.67 10.38
N ASP A 36 -3.58 -2.31 10.47
CA ASP A 36 -4.42 -2.74 11.61
C ASP A 36 -4.57 -4.25 11.62
N GLU A 37 -4.79 -4.82 10.43
CA GLU A 37 -4.91 -6.26 10.19
C GLU A 37 -4.05 -6.65 8.99
N GLN A 38 -3.43 -7.82 9.08
CA GLN A 38 -2.58 -8.41 8.04
C GLN A 38 -3.39 -8.55 6.74
N PRO A 39 -3.04 -7.86 5.63
CA PRO A 39 -3.84 -7.97 4.40
C PRO A 39 -3.68 -9.33 3.72
N ASP A 40 -4.79 -9.87 3.21
CA ASP A 40 -4.83 -11.20 2.57
C ASP A 40 -4.02 -11.26 1.27
N ALA A 41 -4.05 -10.19 0.47
CA ALA A 41 -3.39 -10.15 -0.83
C ALA A 41 -1.93 -9.66 -0.78
N LEU A 42 -1.29 -9.81 0.38
CA LEU A 42 0.11 -9.44 0.59
C LEU A 42 0.86 -10.60 1.27
N GLU A 43 1.46 -11.42 0.42
CA GLU A 43 2.22 -12.62 0.80
C GLU A 43 3.52 -12.24 1.54
N ASP A 44 4.04 -13.16 2.34
CA ASP A 44 5.22 -12.89 3.17
C ASP A 44 6.47 -12.61 2.33
N GLU A 45 6.64 -13.26 1.18
CA GLU A 45 7.74 -13.00 0.25
C GLU A 45 7.67 -11.58 -0.32
N GLU A 46 6.46 -11.12 -0.64
CA GLU A 46 6.23 -9.78 -1.15
C GLU A 46 6.51 -8.72 -0.07
N ARG A 47 6.15 -8.99 1.19
CA ARG A 47 6.52 -8.12 2.32
C ARG A 47 8.03 -8.01 2.47
N GLN A 48 8.74 -9.13 2.34
CA GLN A 48 10.21 -9.14 2.39
C GLN A 48 10.84 -8.36 1.23
N GLN A 49 10.16 -8.31 0.07
CA GLN A 49 10.55 -7.48 -1.07
C GLN A 49 10.15 -6.00 -0.94
N GLY A 50 9.51 -5.63 0.19
CA GLY A 50 9.06 -4.27 0.47
C GLY A 50 7.76 -3.90 -0.24
N MET A 51 6.94 -4.88 -0.64
CA MET A 51 5.62 -4.61 -1.22
C MET A 51 4.61 -4.26 -0.13
N ILE A 52 3.68 -3.38 -0.47
CA ILE A 52 2.63 -2.88 0.41
C ILE A 52 1.31 -2.76 -0.36
N LEU A 53 0.17 -2.87 0.34
CA LEU A 53 -1.15 -2.53 -0.18
C LEU A 53 -1.53 -1.09 0.23
N THR A 54 -1.45 -0.13 -0.69
CA THR A 54 -1.63 1.31 -0.40
C THR A 54 -3.03 1.69 0.09
N CYS A 55 -4.01 0.83 -0.19
CA CYS A 55 -5.41 1.01 0.19
C CYS A 55 -5.70 0.73 1.67
N VAL A 56 -4.89 -0.10 2.34
CA VAL A 56 -5.04 -0.41 3.77
C VAL A 56 -3.78 -0.11 4.58
N ALA A 57 -2.71 0.36 3.94
CA ALA A 57 -1.47 0.76 4.59
C ALA A 57 -1.61 2.12 5.29
N ARG A 58 -1.25 2.16 6.57
CA ARG A 58 -1.07 3.38 7.36
C ARG A 58 0.41 3.77 7.40
N PRO A 59 0.79 4.93 6.87
CA PRO A 59 2.19 5.36 6.91
C PRO A 59 2.58 5.79 8.34
N VAL A 60 3.76 5.36 8.79
CA VAL A 60 4.38 5.83 10.02
C VAL A 60 5.31 6.97 9.65
N GLY A 61 4.76 8.18 9.57
CA GLY A 61 5.49 9.38 9.13
C GLY A 61 5.65 9.46 7.61
N ARG A 62 6.81 9.97 7.16
CA ARG A 62 7.09 10.14 5.72
C ARG A 62 7.39 8.78 5.08
N VAL A 63 6.73 8.52 3.96
CA VAL A 63 6.96 7.33 3.13
C VAL A 63 7.13 7.72 1.66
N VAL A 64 7.85 6.89 0.92
CA VAL A 64 8.01 7.00 -0.54
C VAL A 64 7.59 5.67 -1.14
N VAL A 65 6.67 5.70 -2.10
CA VAL A 65 6.12 4.49 -2.75
C VAL A 65 6.30 4.60 -4.26
N SER A 66 6.42 3.46 -4.95
CA SER A 66 6.43 3.42 -6.40
C SER A 66 5.09 3.89 -6.96
N ALA A 67 5.11 4.67 -8.05
CA ALA A 67 3.92 5.02 -8.82
C ALA A 67 3.29 3.79 -9.48
#